data_AF-A0A9E6Z998-F1
#
_entry.id   AF-A0A9E6Z998-F1
#
_cell.length_a   1.000
_cell.length_b   1.000
_cell.length_c   1.000
_cell.angle_alpha   90.00
_cell.angle_beta   90.00
_cell.angle_gamma   90.00
#
_symmetry.space_group_name_H-M   'P 1'
#
loop_
_entity.id
_entity.type
_entity.pdbx_description
1 polymer ?
#
loop_
_entity_poly.entity_id
_entity_poly.type
_entity_poly.pdbx_seq_one_letter_code
_entity_poly.pdbx_strand_id
1 'polypeptide(L)'
;MFAQKARLIVMEIFHPIARLSHVPSKGVQHTKVKAHDWIFAYSKLQTLKQTVKEYKEREYYIQKLEHENAELRRLLNVTEAIHHVLKQSLSSHTQKTFVKSLLLGQGLNQGIMAQSPLVTQEGLVGRTVESSDNLTRALLITDLNSRVPIIIKPSNKHAILMGTNSDYPVLRYLPYGTEIKKGDIIRTSGSGGLFPAGIPVGTVEKVTADEAVVKPFAKLDSLSFVNILTHELNTFSSKFR
;
A
#
# COMPACT_ATOMS: atom_id res chain seq x y z
N MET A 1 -0.39 -24.02 68.14
CA MET A 1 0.67 -24.84 67.50
C MET A 1 0.50 -24.99 65.97
N PHE A 2 0.07 -23.95 65.24
CA PHE A 2 0.14 -23.89 63.76
C PHE A 2 0.83 -22.60 63.28
N ALA A 3 0.68 -21.50 64.03
CA ALA A 3 1.39 -20.24 63.78
C ALA A 3 2.93 -20.30 64.04
N GLN A 4 3.42 -21.31 64.77
CA GLN A 4 4.86 -21.53 64.97
C GLN A 4 5.52 -22.35 63.85
N LYS A 5 4.75 -23.17 63.11
CA LYS A 5 5.28 -23.91 61.93
C LYS A 5 5.36 -23.04 60.68
N ALA A 6 4.48 -22.04 60.53
CA ALA A 6 4.56 -21.07 59.45
C ALA A 6 5.80 -20.15 59.56
N ARG A 7 6.27 -19.89 60.79
CA ARG A 7 7.49 -19.09 61.05
C ARG A 7 8.78 -19.84 60.69
N LEU A 8 8.75 -21.18 60.63
CA LEU A 8 9.91 -22.01 60.28
C LEU A 8 10.12 -22.17 58.77
N ILE A 9 9.06 -22.18 57.96
CA ILE A 9 9.18 -22.29 56.49
C ILE A 9 9.58 -20.95 55.85
N VAL A 10 9.16 -19.82 56.43
CA VAL A 10 9.56 -18.48 55.95
C VAL A 10 11.05 -18.21 56.22
N MET A 11 11.68 -18.92 57.17
CA MET A 11 13.10 -18.76 57.49
C MET A 11 14.06 -19.61 56.65
N GLU A 12 13.56 -20.51 55.79
CA GLU A 12 14.43 -21.44 55.02
C GLU A 12 14.69 -20.99 53.57
N ILE A 13 13.93 -20.04 53.04
CA ILE A 13 14.15 -19.49 51.68
C ILE A 13 15.17 -18.33 51.69
N PHE A 14 15.44 -17.74 52.85
CA PHE A 14 16.28 -16.53 52.98
C PHE A 14 17.70 -16.76 53.52
N HIS A 15 18.24 -17.98 53.45
CA HIS A 15 19.66 -18.24 53.67
C HIS A 15 20.19 -19.16 52.56
N PRO A 16 20.97 -18.68 51.56
CA PRO A 16 22.07 -17.73 51.70
C PRO A 16 22.22 -16.71 50.54
N ILE A 17 22.02 -15.42 50.80
CA ILE A 17 22.70 -14.34 50.03
C ILE A 17 23.69 -13.59 50.94
N ALA A 18 24.01 -14.17 52.10
CA ALA A 18 25.07 -13.69 52.98
C ALA A 18 26.45 -14.16 52.47
N ARG A 19 26.82 -13.74 51.25
CA ARG A 19 28.22 -13.77 50.80
C ARG A 19 28.54 -12.74 49.69
N LEU A 20 28.00 -11.53 49.80
CA LEU A 20 28.54 -10.36 49.11
C LEU A 20 28.58 -9.12 50.04
N SER A 21 29.17 -9.29 51.22
CA SER A 21 29.64 -8.17 52.04
C SER A 21 30.98 -7.69 51.46
N HIS A 22 30.93 -6.63 50.65
CA HIS A 22 31.93 -5.57 50.41
C HIS A 22 31.72 -4.97 49.01
N VAL A 23 30.64 -4.20 48.85
CA VAL A 23 30.53 -3.21 47.77
C VAL A 23 30.35 -1.84 48.44
N PRO A 24 31.12 -0.80 48.09
CA PRO A 24 31.17 0.45 48.85
C PRO A 24 29.86 1.23 48.75
N SER A 25 29.50 1.89 49.85
CA SER A 25 28.25 2.64 50.10
C SER A 25 28.08 3.95 49.31
N LYS A 26 28.76 4.12 48.16
CA LYS A 26 28.63 5.30 47.28
C LYS A 26 27.90 5.03 45.95
N GLY A 27 27.10 3.95 45.87
CA GLY A 27 26.38 3.54 44.65
C GLY A 27 24.85 3.61 44.71
N VAL A 28 24.27 4.29 45.70
CA VAL A 28 22.81 4.19 46.01
C VAL A 28 21.94 5.18 45.20
N GLN A 29 22.52 6.02 44.34
CA GLN A 29 21.73 6.99 43.55
C GLN A 29 21.20 6.45 42.20
N HIS A 30 21.52 5.22 41.78
CA HIS A 30 21.06 4.68 40.49
C HIS A 30 20.21 3.39 40.55
N THR A 31 19.79 2.92 41.73
CA THR A 31 19.11 1.61 41.86
C THR A 31 17.58 1.67 41.91
N LYS A 32 16.96 2.86 41.89
CA LYS A 32 15.49 2.99 41.88
C LYS A 32 14.83 2.85 40.50
N VAL A 33 15.62 2.76 39.41
CA VAL A 33 15.07 2.79 38.04
C VAL A 33 14.89 1.39 37.43
N LYS A 34 15.63 0.36 37.89
CA LYS A 34 15.60 -0.97 37.26
C LYS A 34 14.27 -1.74 37.38
N ALA A 35 13.51 -1.57 38.47
CA ALA A 35 12.25 -2.30 38.64
C ALA A 35 11.15 -1.76 37.71
N HIS A 36 11.07 -0.44 37.55
CA HIS A 36 10.15 0.20 36.61
C HIS A 36 10.52 -0.15 35.16
N ASP A 37 11.81 -0.10 34.83
CA ASP A 37 12.31 -0.50 33.51
C ASP A 37 12.01 -1.98 33.20
N TRP A 38 12.08 -2.86 34.20
CA TRP A 38 11.80 -4.28 34.04
C TRP A 38 10.30 -4.57 33.85
N ILE A 39 9.43 -3.88 34.61
CA ILE A 39 7.97 -3.96 34.43
C ILE A 39 7.57 -3.41 33.05
N PHE A 40 8.17 -2.29 32.64
CA PHE A 40 7.95 -1.69 31.32
C PHE A 40 8.47 -2.58 30.19
N ALA A 41 9.64 -3.19 30.34
CA ALA A 41 10.18 -4.14 29.38
C ALA A 41 9.30 -5.41 29.28
N TYR A 42 8.82 -5.91 30.41
CA TYR A 42 7.92 -7.07 30.45
C TYR A 42 6.55 -6.78 29.81
N SER A 43 5.95 -5.62 30.08
CA SER A 43 4.68 -5.24 29.45
C SER A 43 4.82 -5.05 27.94
N LYS A 44 5.93 -4.45 27.48
CA LYS A 44 6.26 -4.32 26.05
C LYS A 44 6.48 -5.67 25.37
N LEU A 45 7.06 -6.65 26.07
CA LEU A 45 7.18 -8.02 25.56
C LEU A 45 5.81 -8.66 25.35
N GLN A 46 4.87 -8.46 26.28
CA GLN A 46 3.52 -9.02 26.17
C GLN A 46 2.71 -8.37 25.05
N THR A 47 2.75 -7.04 24.94
CA THR A 47 2.07 -6.33 23.84
C THR A 47 2.68 -6.70 22.48
N LEU A 48 4.00 -6.82 22.40
CA LEU A 48 4.68 -7.24 21.17
C LEU A 48 4.30 -8.68 20.78
N LYS A 49 4.25 -9.61 21.75
CA LYS A 49 3.78 -10.98 21.51
C LYS A 49 2.34 -11.01 20.99
N GLN A 50 1.47 -10.20 21.57
CA GLN A 50 0.08 -10.08 21.15
C GLN A 50 -0.03 -9.52 19.72
N THR A 51 0.72 -8.46 19.42
CA THR A 51 0.75 -7.85 18.08
C THR A 51 1.29 -8.83 17.03
N VAL A 52 2.34 -9.59 17.35
CA VAL A 52 2.87 -10.65 16.47
C VAL A 52 1.84 -11.74 16.23
N LYS A 53 1.08 -12.13 17.25
CA LYS A 53 -0.01 -13.10 17.10
C LYS A 53 -1.10 -12.58 16.16
N GLU A 54 -1.55 -11.34 16.35
CA GLU A 54 -2.56 -10.70 15.49
C GLU A 54 -2.08 -10.57 14.03
N TYR A 55 -0.81 -10.19 13.81
CA TYR A 55 -0.24 -10.16 12.46
C TYR A 55 -0.21 -11.54 11.81
N LYS A 56 0.19 -12.59 12.56
CA LYS A 56 0.18 -13.96 12.05
C LYS A 56 -1.22 -14.45 11.69
N GLU A 57 -2.21 -14.13 12.52
CA GLU A 57 -3.62 -14.47 12.24
C GLU A 57 -4.12 -13.75 10.99
N ARG A 58 -3.77 -12.47 10.82
CA ARG A 58 -4.12 -11.69 9.63
C ARG A 58 -3.43 -12.21 8.38
N GLU A 59 -2.16 -12.58 8.48
CA GLU A 59 -1.38 -13.17 7.39
C GLU A 59 -1.99 -14.50 6.94
N TYR A 60 -2.34 -15.38 7.89
CA TYR A 60 -3.04 -16.63 7.60
C TYR A 60 -4.39 -16.37 6.90
N TYR A 61 -5.15 -15.38 7.36
CA TYR A 61 -6.42 -15.03 6.74
C TYR A 61 -6.26 -14.50 5.30
N ILE A 62 -5.22 -13.69 5.04
CA ILE A 62 -4.89 -13.22 3.69
C ILE A 62 -4.52 -14.40 2.79
N GLN A 63 -3.64 -15.30 3.24
CA GLN A 63 -3.27 -16.49 2.46
C GLN A 63 -4.48 -17.36 2.13
N LYS A 64 -5.40 -17.54 3.09
CA LYS A 64 -6.64 -18.27 2.87
C LYS A 64 -7.51 -17.61 1.79
N LEU A 65 -7.69 -16.29 1.88
CA LEU A 65 -8.45 -15.54 0.88
C LEU A 65 -7.79 -15.57 -0.51
N GLU A 66 -6.45 -15.50 -0.57
CA GLU A 66 -5.70 -15.62 -1.83
C GLU A 66 -5.90 -16.99 -2.45
N HIS A 67 -5.82 -18.07 -1.67
CA HIS A 67 -6.09 -19.41 -2.14
C HIS A 67 -7.53 -19.58 -2.63
N GLU A 68 -8.53 -19.11 -1.87
CA GLU A 68 -9.94 -19.17 -2.29
C GLU A 68 -10.17 -18.37 -3.58
N ASN A 69 -9.56 -17.18 -3.69
CA ASN A 69 -9.66 -16.35 -4.90
C ASN A 69 -9.02 -17.05 -6.11
N ALA A 70 -7.85 -17.67 -5.93
CA ALA A 70 -7.17 -18.42 -6.98
C ALA A 70 -8.03 -19.60 -7.49
N GLU A 71 -8.66 -20.37 -6.58
CA GLU A 71 -9.56 -21.45 -6.98
C GLU A 71 -10.81 -20.93 -7.70
N LEU A 72 -11.44 -19.85 -7.20
CA LEU A 72 -12.57 -19.21 -7.87
C LEU A 72 -12.21 -18.74 -9.27
N ARG A 73 -11.03 -18.13 -9.45
CA ARG A 73 -10.53 -17.71 -10.76
C ARG A 73 -10.28 -18.90 -11.70
N ARG A 74 -9.72 -19.99 -11.16
CA ARG A 74 -9.50 -21.24 -11.90
C ARG A 74 -10.82 -21.82 -12.42
N LEU A 75 -11.85 -21.85 -11.58
CA LEU A 75 -13.19 -22.31 -11.97
C LEU A 75 -13.85 -21.40 -13.02
N LEU A 76 -13.51 -20.11 -13.02
CA LEU A 76 -14.02 -19.13 -13.97
C LEU A 76 -13.18 -19.02 -15.26
N ASN A 77 -12.15 -19.86 -15.45
CA ASN A 77 -11.20 -19.79 -16.58
C ASN A 77 -10.60 -18.38 -16.79
N VAL A 78 -10.47 -17.59 -15.73
CA VAL A 78 -9.83 -16.27 -15.81
C VAL A 78 -8.33 -16.49 -15.91
N THR A 79 -7.77 -16.37 -17.11
CA THR A 79 -6.31 -16.41 -17.31
C THR A 79 -5.71 -15.17 -16.65
N GLU A 80 -4.90 -15.36 -15.61
CA GLU A 80 -4.31 -14.24 -14.90
C GLU A 80 -3.40 -13.43 -15.83
N ALA A 81 -3.72 -12.15 -16.02
CA ALA A 81 -2.71 -11.16 -16.31
C ALA A 81 -1.97 -10.90 -14.99
N ILE A 82 -0.86 -11.58 -14.75
CA ILE A 82 0.03 -11.31 -13.62
C ILE A 82 0.67 -9.94 -13.87
N HIS A 83 0.28 -8.91 -13.12
CA HIS A 83 0.75 -7.52 -13.26
C HIS A 83 1.90 -7.16 -12.30
N HIS A 84 2.55 -8.15 -11.70
CA HIS A 84 3.44 -7.95 -10.55
C HIS A 84 4.92 -8.04 -10.91
N VAL A 85 5.41 -7.09 -11.73
CA VAL A 85 6.81 -6.68 -11.62
C VAL A 85 6.85 -5.20 -11.33
N LEU A 86 7.13 -4.85 -10.08
CA LEU A 86 7.31 -3.47 -9.64
C LEU A 86 8.71 -3.01 -10.06
N LYS A 87 8.79 -2.09 -11.00
CA LYS A 87 10.05 -1.44 -11.39
C LYS A 87 10.05 0.01 -10.94
N GLN A 88 11.03 0.38 -10.14
CA GLN A 88 11.17 1.72 -9.59
C GLN A 88 11.95 2.59 -10.57
N SER A 89 11.32 3.64 -11.11
CA SER A 89 12.02 4.60 -11.98
C SER A 89 12.10 5.98 -11.33
N LEU A 90 13.22 6.67 -11.57
CA LEU A 90 13.36 8.10 -11.35
C LEU A 90 12.46 8.84 -12.35
N SER A 91 11.70 9.83 -11.85
CA SER A 91 10.81 10.64 -12.66
C SER A 91 11.31 12.07 -12.81
N SER A 92 11.31 12.58 -14.04
CA SER A 92 11.49 14.01 -14.34
C SER A 92 10.20 14.60 -14.87
N HIS A 93 9.72 15.69 -14.28
CA HIS A 93 8.44 16.29 -14.62
C HIS A 93 8.58 17.22 -15.83
N THR A 94 7.75 17.02 -16.86
CA THR A 94 7.66 17.93 -18.01
C THR A 94 6.25 18.51 -18.05
N GLN A 95 6.12 19.81 -17.73
CA GLN A 95 4.89 20.57 -17.95
C GLN A 95 5.07 21.42 -19.21
N LYS A 96 4.39 21.03 -20.29
CA LYS A 96 4.03 21.99 -21.34
C LYS A 96 2.59 22.42 -21.07
N THR A 97 2.18 23.59 -21.56
CA THR A 97 0.85 24.20 -21.31
C THR A 97 -0.33 23.22 -21.48
N PHE A 98 -0.17 22.19 -22.31
CA PHE A 98 -1.22 21.20 -22.59
C PHE A 98 -0.89 19.76 -22.22
N VAL A 99 0.29 19.45 -21.68
CA VAL A 99 0.72 18.07 -21.40
C VAL A 99 1.37 17.94 -20.01
N LYS A 100 0.78 17.08 -19.19
CA LYS A 100 1.25 16.65 -17.86
C LYS A 100 1.85 15.25 -18.00
N SER A 101 3.17 15.18 -18.13
CA SER A 101 3.90 13.92 -18.35
C SER A 101 5.14 13.77 -17.48
N LEU A 102 5.57 12.52 -17.29
CA LEU A 102 6.83 12.14 -16.65
C LEU A 102 7.74 11.45 -17.65
N LEU A 103 9.04 11.74 -17.55
CA LEU A 103 10.07 10.94 -18.19
C LEU A 103 10.70 10.01 -17.15
N LEU A 104 10.76 8.73 -17.49
CA LEU A 104 11.25 7.64 -16.66
C LEU A 104 12.59 7.16 -17.22
N GLY A 105 13.59 6.99 -16.37
CA GLY A 105 14.93 6.48 -16.71
C GLY A 105 15.00 4.97 -16.97
N GLN A 106 13.90 4.34 -17.36
CA GLN A 106 13.81 2.92 -17.70
C GLN A 106 12.88 2.74 -18.90
N GLY A 107 13.13 1.70 -19.70
CA GLY A 107 12.47 1.44 -20.98
C GLY A 107 12.28 -0.04 -21.28
N LEU A 108 12.28 -0.36 -22.57
CA LEU A 108 12.05 -1.71 -23.10
C LEU A 108 13.08 -2.73 -22.61
N ASN A 109 14.33 -2.33 -22.37
CA ASN A 109 15.36 -3.21 -21.79
C ASN A 109 14.99 -3.69 -20.38
N GLN A 110 14.15 -2.93 -19.69
CA GLN A 110 13.56 -3.29 -18.41
C GLN A 110 12.13 -3.80 -18.60
N GLY A 111 11.73 -4.28 -19.77
CA GLY A 111 10.40 -4.87 -20.00
C GLY A 111 9.22 -3.91 -19.76
N ILE A 112 9.47 -2.60 -19.72
CA ILE A 112 8.40 -1.60 -19.59
C ILE A 112 7.78 -1.42 -20.96
N MET A 113 6.52 -1.79 -21.07
CA MET A 113 5.74 -1.63 -22.30
C MET A 113 4.92 -0.35 -22.23
N ALA A 114 4.47 0.14 -23.38
CA ALA A 114 3.42 1.15 -23.44
C ALA A 114 2.18 0.66 -22.68
N GLN A 115 1.34 1.59 -22.22
CA GLN A 115 0.08 1.30 -21.55
C GLN A 115 0.21 0.63 -20.16
N SER A 116 1.42 0.55 -19.60
CA SER A 116 1.64 -0.01 -18.26
C SER A 116 1.24 1.02 -17.18
N PRO A 117 0.45 0.64 -16.16
CA PRO A 117 0.08 1.53 -15.05
C PRO A 117 1.26 1.98 -14.21
N LEU A 118 1.27 3.25 -13.80
CA LEU A 118 2.19 3.80 -12.81
C LEU A 118 1.46 4.01 -11.48
N VAL A 119 2.06 3.52 -10.40
CA VAL A 119 1.52 3.60 -9.05
C VAL A 119 2.59 4.04 -8.04
N THR A 120 2.17 4.70 -6.98
CA THR A 120 2.95 4.89 -5.76
C THR A 120 2.33 4.09 -4.62
N GLN A 121 2.86 4.24 -3.40
CA GLN A 121 2.27 3.64 -2.21
C GLN A 121 0.88 4.24 -1.89
N GLU A 122 0.67 5.50 -2.27
CA GLU A 122 -0.57 6.23 -1.99
C GLU A 122 -1.65 5.99 -3.06
N GLY A 123 -1.27 5.83 -4.34
CA GLY A 123 -2.26 5.57 -5.39
C GLY A 123 -1.74 5.63 -6.81
N LEU A 124 -2.69 5.65 -7.75
CA LEU A 124 -2.45 5.73 -9.17
C LEU A 124 -1.83 7.08 -9.56
N VAL A 125 -0.74 7.04 -10.32
CA VAL A 125 -0.05 8.21 -10.85
C VAL A 125 -0.43 8.46 -12.31
N GLY A 126 -0.53 7.40 -13.10
CA GLY A 126 -0.71 7.52 -14.54
C GLY A 126 -0.47 6.20 -15.27
N ARG A 127 -0.07 6.30 -16.55
CA ARG A 127 0.31 5.15 -17.37
C ARG A 127 1.43 5.50 -18.36
N THR A 128 2.20 4.53 -18.78
CA THR A 128 3.19 4.70 -19.85
C THR A 128 2.47 4.94 -21.19
N VAL A 129 3.06 5.77 -22.04
CA VAL A 129 2.53 6.06 -23.40
C VAL A 129 3.48 5.60 -24.48
N GLU A 130 4.79 5.81 -24.29
CA GLU A 130 5.84 5.40 -25.21
C GLU A 130 7.06 4.94 -24.41
N SER A 131 7.71 3.89 -24.89
CA SER A 131 8.93 3.34 -24.30
C SER A 131 9.98 3.16 -25.41
N SER A 132 11.12 3.81 -25.25
CA SER A 132 12.37 3.52 -25.94
C SER A 132 13.16 2.47 -25.16
N ASP A 133 14.37 2.12 -25.62
CA ASP A 133 15.21 1.10 -24.98
C ASP A 133 15.49 1.38 -23.50
N ASN A 134 15.78 2.64 -23.15
CA ASN A 134 16.18 3.04 -21.80
C ASN A 134 15.35 4.19 -21.21
N LEU A 135 14.39 4.73 -21.96
CA LEU A 135 13.55 5.84 -21.54
C LEU A 135 12.10 5.51 -21.78
N THR A 136 11.23 5.94 -20.88
CA THR A 136 9.78 5.81 -21.04
C THR A 136 9.12 7.13 -20.72
N ARG A 137 8.19 7.57 -21.57
CA ARG A 137 7.29 8.68 -21.23
C ARG A 137 6.01 8.10 -20.63
N ALA A 138 5.57 8.69 -19.53
CA ALA A 138 4.30 8.40 -18.90
C ALA A 138 3.39 9.62 -18.87
N LEU A 139 2.09 9.37 -19.04
CA LEU A 139 1.01 10.34 -18.97
C LEU A 139 0.40 10.29 -17.58
N LEU A 140 0.25 11.45 -16.94
CA LEU A 140 -0.34 11.55 -15.60
C LEU A 140 -1.87 11.47 -15.64
N ILE A 141 -2.48 11.04 -14.54
CA ILE A 141 -3.95 11.00 -14.43
C ILE A 141 -4.62 12.38 -14.56
N THR A 142 -3.87 13.45 -14.32
CA THR A 142 -4.32 14.84 -14.43
C THR A 142 -4.22 15.41 -15.84
N ASP A 143 -3.58 14.71 -16.79
CA ASP A 143 -3.46 15.17 -18.17
C ASP A 143 -4.81 15.19 -18.91
N LEU A 144 -5.04 16.18 -19.78
CA LEU A 144 -6.26 16.30 -20.61
C LEU A 144 -6.58 15.03 -21.44
N ASN A 145 -5.56 14.27 -21.83
CA ASN A 145 -5.70 13.06 -22.63
C ASN A 145 -5.81 11.79 -21.76
N SER A 146 -5.72 11.93 -20.44
CA SER A 146 -5.86 10.82 -19.52
C SER A 146 -7.33 10.45 -19.32
N ARG A 147 -7.61 9.15 -19.48
CA ARG A 147 -8.91 8.52 -19.23
C ARG A 147 -8.66 7.26 -18.42
N VAL A 148 -9.19 7.21 -17.20
CA VAL A 148 -9.05 6.05 -16.32
C VAL A 148 -10.44 5.50 -15.97
N PRO A 149 -10.76 4.26 -16.35
CA PRO A 149 -11.99 3.61 -15.93
C PRO A 149 -11.98 3.34 -14.42
N ILE A 150 -12.91 3.92 -13.68
CA ILE A 150 -12.97 3.84 -12.21
C ILE A 150 -14.27 3.24 -11.70
N ILE A 151 -14.24 2.85 -10.43
CA ILE A 151 -15.39 2.48 -9.62
C ILE A 151 -15.41 3.33 -8.35
N ILE A 152 -16.58 3.80 -7.97
CA ILE A 152 -16.80 4.66 -6.79
C ILE A 152 -17.28 3.77 -5.64
N LYS A 153 -16.69 3.92 -4.45
CA LYS A 153 -17.09 3.21 -3.23
C LYS A 153 -17.78 4.20 -2.28
N PRO A 154 -18.90 3.81 -1.63
CA PRO A 154 -19.45 2.44 -1.53
C PRO A 154 -20.42 2.02 -2.64
N SER A 155 -20.88 2.95 -3.50
CA SER A 155 -21.98 2.72 -4.45
C SER A 155 -21.69 1.72 -5.58
N ASN A 156 -20.42 1.34 -5.78
CA ASN A 156 -19.92 0.47 -6.84
C ASN A 156 -20.30 0.93 -8.26
N LYS A 157 -20.54 2.22 -8.44
CA LYS A 157 -20.87 2.78 -9.75
C LYS A 157 -19.61 3.00 -10.59
N HIS A 158 -19.69 2.65 -11.86
CA HIS A 158 -18.62 2.87 -12.83
C HIS A 158 -18.68 4.29 -13.36
N ALA A 159 -17.51 4.87 -13.61
CA ALA A 159 -17.34 6.16 -14.30
C ALA A 159 -15.95 6.24 -14.91
N ILE A 160 -15.66 7.35 -15.59
CA ILE A 160 -14.34 7.64 -16.15
C ILE A 160 -13.78 8.86 -15.44
N LEU A 161 -12.58 8.71 -14.86
CA LEU A 161 -11.77 9.83 -14.42
C LEU A 161 -11.11 10.46 -15.66
N MET A 162 -11.30 11.76 -15.84
CA MET A 162 -10.65 12.55 -16.88
C MET A 162 -9.76 13.63 -16.27
N GLY A 163 -8.55 13.74 -16.78
CA GLY A 163 -7.65 14.81 -16.41
C GLY A 163 -8.08 16.15 -16.99
N THR A 164 -7.72 17.21 -16.29
CA THR A 164 -8.14 18.60 -16.57
C THR A 164 -6.94 19.55 -16.76
N ASN A 165 -5.72 19.01 -16.79
CA ASN A 165 -4.45 19.73 -16.67
C ASN A 165 -4.32 20.58 -15.38
N SER A 166 -5.26 20.46 -14.47
CA SER A 166 -5.15 20.91 -13.08
C SER A 166 -4.81 19.73 -12.18
N ASP A 167 -4.54 20.00 -10.91
CA ASP A 167 -4.23 18.96 -9.91
C ASP A 167 -5.48 18.15 -9.51
N TYR A 168 -6.66 18.59 -9.97
CA TYR A 168 -7.96 18.00 -9.66
C TYR A 168 -8.65 17.47 -10.93
N PRO A 169 -8.50 16.16 -11.23
CA PRO A 169 -9.26 15.52 -12.29
C PRO A 169 -10.75 15.42 -11.94
N VAL A 170 -11.59 15.16 -12.94
CA VAL A 170 -13.05 15.10 -12.78
C VAL A 170 -13.62 13.74 -13.19
N LEU A 171 -14.71 13.33 -12.55
CA LEU A 171 -15.50 12.16 -12.96
C LEU A 171 -16.52 12.57 -14.01
N ARG A 172 -16.61 11.79 -15.09
CA ARG A 172 -17.69 11.85 -16.06
C ARG A 172 -18.27 10.47 -16.38
N TYR A 173 -19.34 10.48 -17.17
CA TYR A 173 -20.10 9.29 -17.55
C TYR A 173 -20.70 8.56 -16.34
N LEU A 174 -21.20 9.34 -15.39
CA LEU A 174 -21.92 8.85 -14.23
C LEU A 174 -23.32 8.36 -14.67
N PRO A 175 -23.75 7.15 -14.27
CA PRO A 175 -25.11 6.70 -14.51
C PRO A 175 -26.13 7.66 -13.90
N TYR A 176 -27.27 7.85 -14.56
CA TYR A 176 -28.35 8.69 -14.06
C TYR A 176 -28.79 8.23 -12.66
N GLY A 177 -29.02 9.19 -11.75
CA GLY A 177 -29.37 8.90 -10.36
C GLY A 177 -28.22 8.37 -9.48
N THR A 178 -26.97 8.46 -9.94
CA THR A 178 -25.81 8.12 -9.08
C THR A 178 -25.63 9.19 -8.01
N GLU A 179 -25.94 8.84 -6.77
CA GLU A 179 -25.58 9.66 -5.61
C GLU A 179 -24.09 9.51 -5.31
N ILE A 180 -23.34 10.61 -5.40
CA ILE A 180 -21.95 10.71 -4.99
C ILE A 180 -21.85 11.70 -3.84
N LYS A 181 -21.07 11.35 -2.83
CA LYS A 181 -20.83 12.21 -1.67
C LYS A 181 -19.38 12.61 -1.61
N LYS A 182 -19.13 13.80 -1.05
CA LYS A 182 -17.77 14.21 -0.68
C LYS A 182 -17.18 13.14 0.26
N GLY A 183 -15.96 12.71 -0.03
CA GLY A 183 -15.25 11.68 0.71
C GLY A 183 -15.39 10.27 0.13
N ASP A 184 -16.25 10.04 -0.86
CA ASP A 184 -16.33 8.75 -1.54
C ASP A 184 -14.98 8.37 -2.15
N ILE A 185 -14.61 7.10 -2.02
CA ILE A 185 -13.30 6.58 -2.43
C ILE A 185 -13.38 6.08 -3.87
N ILE A 186 -12.39 6.44 -4.68
CA ILE A 186 -12.32 6.07 -6.08
C ILE A 186 -11.18 5.06 -6.27
N ARG A 187 -11.47 3.98 -7.00
CA ARG A 187 -10.49 2.95 -7.38
C ARG A 187 -10.59 2.64 -8.86
N THR A 188 -9.54 2.10 -9.47
CA THR A 188 -9.61 1.59 -10.84
C THR A 188 -10.60 0.43 -10.94
N SER A 189 -11.36 0.38 -12.03
CA SER A 189 -12.41 -0.63 -12.21
C SER A 189 -11.91 -1.95 -12.82
N GLY A 190 -10.73 -1.98 -13.44
CA GLY A 190 -10.30 -3.14 -14.24
C GLY A 190 -10.86 -3.17 -15.67
N SER A 191 -11.83 -2.31 -15.98
CA SER A 191 -12.50 -2.31 -17.27
C SER A 191 -11.56 -1.89 -18.40
N GLY A 192 -11.58 -2.62 -19.51
CA GLY A 192 -10.71 -2.38 -20.67
C GLY A 192 -9.30 -2.97 -20.55
N GLY A 193 -8.96 -3.65 -19.46
CA GLY A 193 -7.70 -4.40 -19.30
C GLY A 193 -6.43 -3.55 -19.13
N LEU A 194 -6.55 -2.22 -19.25
CA LEU A 194 -5.42 -1.29 -19.17
C LEU A 194 -4.89 -1.09 -17.75
N PHE A 195 -5.80 -1.03 -16.78
CA PHE A 195 -5.48 -0.86 -15.37
C PHE A 195 -6.02 -2.07 -14.61
N PRO A 196 -5.23 -2.72 -13.72
CA PRO A 196 -5.76 -3.68 -12.78
C PRO A 196 -6.94 -3.12 -12.00
N ALA A 197 -7.90 -3.97 -11.65
CA ALA A 197 -8.98 -3.57 -10.76
C ALA A 197 -8.44 -3.28 -9.35
N GLY A 198 -8.95 -2.22 -8.72
CA GLY A 198 -8.75 -1.96 -7.30
C GLY A 198 -7.52 -1.11 -6.93
N ILE A 199 -6.84 -0.46 -7.85
CA ILE A 199 -5.79 0.52 -7.52
C ILE A 199 -6.45 1.78 -6.93
N PRO A 200 -6.04 2.27 -5.73
CA PRO A 200 -6.54 3.52 -5.18
C PRO A 200 -6.22 4.72 -6.09
N VAL A 201 -7.19 5.59 -6.31
CA VAL A 201 -7.02 6.78 -7.16
C VAL A 201 -7.09 8.06 -6.34
N GLY A 202 -8.16 8.21 -5.55
CA GLY A 202 -8.40 9.43 -4.78
C GLY A 202 -9.76 9.45 -4.09
N THR A 203 -10.15 10.62 -3.60
CA THR A 203 -11.45 10.89 -2.98
C THR A 203 -12.22 11.97 -3.72
N VAL A 204 -13.54 11.89 -3.71
CA VAL A 204 -14.39 12.97 -4.20
C VAL A 204 -14.26 14.17 -3.27
N GLU A 205 -13.80 15.30 -3.80
CA GLU A 205 -13.61 16.56 -3.04
C GLU A 205 -14.84 17.46 -3.11
N LYS A 206 -15.47 17.52 -4.28
CA LYS A 206 -16.64 18.36 -4.56
C LYS A 206 -17.53 17.70 -5.61
N VAL A 207 -18.84 17.84 -5.45
CA VAL A 207 -19.84 17.40 -6.43
C VAL A 207 -20.57 18.64 -6.94
N THR A 208 -20.66 18.80 -8.25
CA THR A 208 -21.48 19.81 -8.94
C THR A 208 -22.63 19.12 -9.69
N ALA A 209 -23.48 19.89 -10.38
CA ALA A 209 -24.61 19.35 -11.10
C ALA A 209 -24.19 18.36 -12.21
N ASP A 210 -23.06 18.61 -12.87
CA ASP A 210 -22.62 17.85 -14.05
C ASP A 210 -21.37 17.00 -13.81
N GLU A 211 -20.57 17.31 -12.77
CA GLU A 211 -19.26 16.69 -12.56
C GLU A 211 -18.93 16.48 -11.07
N ALA A 212 -18.04 15.53 -10.78
CA ALA A 212 -17.45 15.39 -9.47
C ALA A 212 -15.94 15.60 -9.54
N VAL A 213 -15.42 16.53 -8.75
CA VAL A 213 -14.00 16.85 -8.64
C VAL A 213 -13.33 15.86 -7.71
N VAL A 214 -12.19 15.34 -8.13
CA VAL A 214 -11.43 14.31 -7.42
C VAL A 214 -10.13 14.89 -6.90
N LYS A 215 -9.81 14.59 -5.65
CA LYS A 215 -8.49 14.81 -5.07
C LYS A 215 -7.69 13.50 -5.15
N PRO A 216 -6.62 13.44 -5.96
CA PRO A 216 -5.78 12.25 -6.03
C PRO A 216 -5.12 11.92 -4.69
N PHE A 217 -4.89 10.64 -4.42
CA PHE A 217 -4.09 10.22 -3.27
C PHE A 217 -2.60 10.40 -3.50
N ALA A 218 -2.13 10.09 -4.72
CA ALA A 218 -0.74 10.29 -5.10
C ALA A 218 -0.42 11.79 -5.24
N LYS A 219 0.71 12.22 -4.69
CA LYS A 219 1.21 13.61 -4.81
C LYS A 219 1.94 13.78 -6.15
N LEU A 220 1.21 14.17 -7.18
CA LEU A 220 1.70 14.17 -8.56
C LEU A 220 2.81 15.22 -8.84
N ASP A 221 2.89 16.28 -8.04
CA ASP A 221 3.88 17.36 -8.24
C ASP A 221 5.26 17.08 -7.63
N SER A 222 5.37 16.10 -6.73
CA SER A 222 6.60 15.79 -5.97
C SER A 222 6.94 14.31 -6.03
N LEU A 223 6.92 13.75 -7.24
CA LEU A 223 7.24 12.35 -7.48
C LEU A 223 8.76 12.16 -7.60
N SER A 224 9.36 11.54 -6.58
CA SER A 224 10.76 11.09 -6.65
C SER A 224 10.88 9.70 -7.28
N PHE A 225 9.93 8.82 -6.98
CA PHE A 225 9.92 7.43 -7.41
C PHE A 225 8.51 6.98 -7.74
N VAL A 226 8.41 6.18 -8.79
CA VAL A 226 7.17 5.53 -9.21
C VAL A 226 7.42 4.05 -9.46
N ASN A 227 6.42 3.23 -9.14
CA ASN A 227 6.41 1.83 -9.50
C ASN A 227 5.59 1.64 -10.77
N ILE A 228 6.10 0.84 -11.69
CA ILE A 228 5.39 0.47 -12.91
C ILE A 228 4.85 -0.94 -12.71
N LEU A 229 3.58 -1.18 -13.02
CA LEU A 229 2.98 -2.51 -13.06
C LEU A 229 3.15 -3.06 -14.47
N THR A 230 4.06 -4.03 -14.64
CA THR A 230 4.23 -4.71 -15.93
C THR A 230 3.58 -6.09 -15.90
N HIS A 231 3.12 -6.53 -17.07
CA HIS A 231 2.73 -7.92 -17.27
C HIS A 231 3.95 -8.80 -17.47
N GLU A 232 3.95 -10.01 -16.92
CA GLU A 232 4.91 -11.02 -17.35
C GLU A 232 4.63 -11.40 -18.82
N LEU A 233 5.60 -11.13 -19.69
CA LEU A 233 5.59 -11.70 -21.03
C LEU A 233 5.82 -13.20 -20.90
N ASN A 234 4.73 -13.96 -20.87
CA ASN A 234 4.79 -15.39 -21.12
C ASN A 234 5.43 -15.56 -22.51
N THR A 235 6.69 -15.98 -22.54
CA THR A 235 7.50 -16.08 -23.76
C THR A 235 7.06 -17.33 -24.53
N PHE A 236 5.82 -17.37 -25.01
CA PHE A 236 5.31 -18.39 -25.91
C PHE A 236 5.47 -17.92 -27.36
N SER A 237 6.71 -17.82 -27.83
CA SER A 237 7.00 -17.83 -29.27
C SER A 237 8.48 -18.15 -29.53
N SER A 238 8.85 -19.43 -29.40
CA SER A 238 10.03 -19.99 -30.06
C SER A 238 9.97 -21.54 -30.11
N LYS A 239 8.86 -22.12 -30.54
CA LYS A 239 8.83 -23.56 -30.84
C LYS A 239 7.89 -24.02 -31.95
N PHE A 240 7.48 -23.11 -32.83
CA PHE A 240 6.88 -23.48 -34.11
C PHE A 240 7.58 -22.74 -35.24
N ARG A 241 8.70 -23.33 -35.67
CA ARG A 241 9.20 -23.32 -37.04
C ARG A 241 9.89 -24.65 -37.29
#